data_AF-A0A1W1CFV7-F1
#
_entry.id   AF-A0A1W1CFV7-F1
#
_cell.length_a   1.000
_cell.length_b   1.000
_cell.length_c   1.000
_cell.angle_alpha   90.00
_cell.angle_beta   90.00
_cell.angle_gamma   90.00
#
_symmetry.space_group_name_H-M   'P 1'
#
loop_
_entity.id
_entity.type
_entity.pdbx_description
1 polymer ?
#
loop_
_entity_poly.entity_id
_entity_poly.type
_entity_poly.pdbx_seq_one_letter_code
_entity_poly.pdbx_strand_id
1 'polypeptide(L)'
;MQALTINPLTQEIQEVDIEMKANTLYSFFNSILIDELESINEHVIYSDANALSEKKPAYFIGEQLVLGDALILGRFDFDDVDVKITKEELASLLNYELNAFYTAVLELLAATDINLYRTFMVQKNGEQIALNTEWVLYTFNIADERTKEYFVDELKKVLDAGESVEVYMQKMAQLAMNAAG
;
A
#
# COMPACT_ATOMS: atom_id res chain seq x y z
N MET A 1 5.57 -2.93 24.32
CA MET A 1 5.62 -1.80 23.38
C MET A 1 4.20 -1.53 22.98
N GLN A 2 3.80 -0.28 22.99
CA GLN A 2 2.44 0.14 22.69
C GLN A 2 2.30 0.33 21.18
N ALA A 3 1.24 -0.24 20.61
CA ALA A 3 0.90 -0.16 19.20
C ALA A 3 -0.56 0.23 19.01
N LEU A 4 -0.90 0.73 17.83
CA LEU A 4 -2.29 0.87 17.40
C LEU A 4 -2.62 -0.18 16.35
N THR A 5 -3.84 -0.73 16.40
CA THR A 5 -4.36 -1.62 15.36
C THR A 5 -5.64 -1.04 14.77
N ILE A 6 -5.84 -1.24 13.47
CA ILE A 6 -7.05 -0.82 12.76
C ILE A 6 -7.72 -2.07 12.20
N ASN A 7 -9.01 -2.22 12.52
CA ASN A 7 -9.88 -3.17 11.83
C ASN A 7 -10.69 -2.40 10.77
N PRO A 8 -10.49 -2.66 9.46
CA PRO A 8 -11.16 -1.88 8.43
C PRO A 8 -12.65 -2.19 8.26
N LEU A 9 -13.14 -3.31 8.81
CA LEU A 9 -14.56 -3.67 8.79
C LEU A 9 -15.35 -2.93 9.88
N THR A 10 -14.80 -2.85 11.09
CA THR A 10 -15.44 -2.17 12.22
C THR A 10 -15.03 -0.70 12.34
N GLN A 11 -13.96 -0.30 11.63
CA GLN A 11 -13.30 1.01 11.71
C GLN A 11 -12.76 1.35 13.10
N GLU A 12 -12.57 0.33 13.94
CA GLU A 12 -12.13 0.49 15.31
C GLU A 12 -10.61 0.63 15.38
N ILE A 13 -10.14 1.61 16.16
CA ILE A 13 -8.72 1.79 16.49
C ILE A 13 -8.49 1.30 17.92
N GLN A 14 -7.77 0.18 18.05
CA GLN A 14 -7.44 -0.41 19.34
C GLN A 14 -5.99 -0.16 19.70
N GLU A 15 -5.74 0.04 20.98
CA GLU A 15 -4.38 0.12 21.52
C GLU A 15 -4.04 -1.24 22.09
N VAL A 16 -2.86 -1.73 21.72
CA VAL A 16 -2.41 -3.06 22.10
C VAL A 16 -1.00 -3.00 22.63
N ASP A 17 -0.75 -3.70 23.73
CA ASP A 17 0.59 -3.99 24.21
C ASP A 17 1.15 -5.17 23.42
N ILE A 18 2.12 -4.89 22.56
CA ILE A 18 2.90 -5.93 21.89
C ILE A 18 4.17 -6.23 22.68
N GLU A 19 4.38 -7.50 22.97
CA GLU A 19 5.70 -8.01 23.29
C GLU A 19 6.42 -8.32 21.99
N MET A 20 7.47 -7.56 21.66
CA MET A 20 8.36 -7.82 20.53
C MET A 20 9.08 -9.15 20.75
N LYS A 21 8.43 -10.23 20.34
CA LYS A 21 8.99 -11.56 20.16
C LYS A 21 8.94 -11.85 18.68
N ALA A 22 9.91 -12.64 18.19
CA ALA A 22 9.91 -13.11 16.81
C ALA A 22 8.51 -13.60 16.40
N ASN A 23 7.82 -14.35 17.26
CA ASN A 23 6.48 -14.90 16.99
C ASN A 23 5.34 -13.86 16.89
N THR A 24 5.38 -12.78 17.67
CA THR A 24 4.36 -11.70 17.65
C THR A 24 4.48 -10.90 16.36
N LEU A 25 5.72 -10.59 16.03
CA LEU A 25 6.11 -10.07 14.74
C LEU A 25 5.75 -11.06 13.63
N TYR A 26 5.93 -12.39 13.78
CA TYR A 26 5.52 -13.43 12.82
C TYR A 26 4.00 -13.57 12.61
N SER A 27 3.16 -13.25 13.59
CA SER A 27 1.71 -13.18 13.34
C SER A 27 1.36 -12.07 12.34
N PHE A 28 2.06 -10.94 12.40
CA PHE A 28 1.99 -9.89 11.38
C PHE A 28 2.88 -10.20 10.16
N PHE A 29 4.03 -10.87 10.33
CA PHE A 29 5.04 -11.19 9.29
C PHE A 29 4.76 -12.48 8.51
N ASN A 30 3.75 -13.26 8.89
CA ASN A 30 3.07 -14.14 7.92
C ASN A 30 2.54 -13.32 6.72
N SER A 31 2.60 -12.00 6.88
CA SER A 31 2.24 -10.96 5.96
C SER A 31 3.21 -9.77 6.00
N ILE A 32 4.42 -9.88 5.45
CA ILE A 32 5.34 -8.73 5.47
C ILE A 32 5.10 -7.82 4.28
N LEU A 33 4.47 -6.68 4.56
CA LEU A 33 4.76 -5.43 3.87
C LEU A 33 4.98 -4.30 4.89
N ILE A 34 6.14 -3.64 4.78
CA ILE A 34 6.59 -2.53 5.63
C ILE A 34 6.46 -1.27 4.77
N ASP A 35 5.62 -0.33 5.20
CA ASP A 35 5.55 1.01 4.61
C ASP A 35 6.23 2.03 5.54
N GLU A 36 7.12 2.86 4.98
CA GLU A 36 7.92 3.89 5.67
C GLU A 36 7.62 5.32 5.14
N LEU A 37 6.56 5.51 4.36
CA LEU A 37 6.29 6.75 3.63
C LEU A 37 5.94 7.96 4.55
N GLU A 38 6.30 9.17 4.09
CA GLU A 38 6.39 10.41 4.88
C GLU A 38 5.09 10.92 5.55
N SER A 39 3.90 10.48 5.10
CA SER A 39 2.61 10.97 5.62
C SER A 39 2.33 10.59 7.07
N ILE A 40 2.96 9.53 7.58
CA ILE A 40 3.02 9.23 9.02
C ILE A 40 4.49 9.19 9.42
N ASN A 41 5.12 10.37 9.37
CA ASN A 41 6.53 10.53 9.71
C ASN A 41 6.82 9.86 11.06
N GLU A 42 7.91 9.10 11.14
CA GLU A 42 8.30 8.30 12.31
C GLU A 42 7.37 7.13 12.68
N HIS A 43 6.64 6.54 11.73
CA HIS A 43 5.85 5.33 11.99
C HIS A 43 6.08 4.27 10.91
N VAL A 44 5.78 3.02 11.26
CA VAL A 44 5.73 1.89 10.34
C VAL A 44 4.34 1.28 10.38
N ILE A 45 3.81 0.98 9.19
CA ILE A 45 2.54 0.28 9.04
C ILE A 45 2.83 -1.14 8.57
N TYR A 46 2.37 -2.11 9.35
CA TYR A 46 2.32 -3.51 8.99
C TYR A 46 0.91 -3.85 8.53
N SER A 47 0.80 -4.54 7.40
CA SER A 47 -0.47 -4.94 6.80
C SER A 47 -0.39 -6.38 6.29
N ASP A 48 -1.55 -7.01 6.13
CA ASP A 48 -1.64 -8.38 5.64
C ASP A 48 -1.16 -8.52 4.16
N ALA A 49 -0.07 -9.25 3.88
CA ALA A 49 0.47 -9.50 2.55
C ALA A 49 -0.45 -10.32 1.65
N ASN A 50 -1.36 -11.12 2.23
CA ASN A 50 -2.39 -11.81 1.46
C ASN A 50 -3.67 -10.98 1.31
N ALA A 51 -3.77 -9.81 1.95
CA ALA A 51 -4.98 -8.99 1.99
C ALA A 51 -5.56 -8.73 0.60
N LEU A 52 -4.69 -8.47 -0.38
CA LEU A 52 -5.11 -8.26 -1.76
C LEU A 52 -5.77 -9.50 -2.35
N SER A 53 -5.09 -10.65 -2.29
CA SER A 53 -5.58 -11.92 -2.83
C SER A 53 -6.84 -12.44 -2.11
N GLU A 54 -6.97 -12.12 -0.83
CA GLU A 54 -8.14 -12.42 0.00
C GLU A 54 -9.26 -11.37 -0.16
N LYS A 55 -9.06 -10.34 -0.99
CA LYS A 55 -9.99 -9.23 -1.21
C LYS A 55 -10.43 -8.56 0.09
N LYS A 56 -9.51 -8.43 1.04
CA LYS A 56 -9.77 -7.70 2.28
C LYS A 56 -10.03 -6.21 1.96
N PRO A 57 -10.81 -5.52 2.80
CA PRO A 57 -11.13 -4.12 2.57
C PRO A 57 -9.86 -3.26 2.46
N ALA A 58 -9.86 -2.33 1.50
CA ALA A 58 -8.81 -1.34 1.36
C ALA A 58 -9.30 0.02 1.86
N TYR A 59 -8.37 0.82 2.38
CA TYR A 59 -8.64 2.16 2.90
C TYR A 59 -7.34 2.97 2.86
N PHE A 60 -7.43 4.27 3.10
CA PHE A 60 -6.26 5.14 3.19
C PHE A 60 -5.94 5.51 4.63
N ILE A 61 -4.65 5.64 4.91
CA ILE A 61 -4.13 6.38 6.06
C ILE A 61 -3.32 7.54 5.51
N GLY A 62 -3.86 8.76 5.60
CA GLY A 62 -3.34 9.90 4.85
C GLY A 62 -3.50 9.66 3.35
N GLU A 63 -2.39 9.59 2.62
CA GLU A 63 -2.39 9.29 1.17
C GLU A 63 -2.03 7.83 0.87
N GLN A 64 -1.69 7.03 1.88
CA GLN A 64 -1.20 5.65 1.71
C GLN A 64 -2.35 4.66 1.63
N LEU A 65 -2.37 3.83 0.59
CA LEU A 65 -3.34 2.75 0.47
C LEU A 65 -2.95 1.56 1.34
N VAL A 66 -3.82 1.18 2.29
CA VAL A 66 -3.65 0.04 3.19
C VAL A 66 -4.71 -1.04 2.90
N LEU A 67 -4.31 -2.31 2.98
CA LEU A 67 -5.19 -3.46 2.75
C LEU A 67 -5.38 -4.29 4.03
N GLY A 68 -6.62 -4.61 4.38
CA GLY A 68 -6.92 -5.47 5.52
C GLY A 68 -6.55 -4.84 6.87
N ASP A 69 -6.29 -5.69 7.87
CA ASP A 69 -5.92 -5.20 9.20
C ASP A 69 -4.54 -4.53 9.17
N ALA A 70 -4.38 -3.47 9.96
CA ALA A 70 -3.09 -2.78 10.10
C ALA A 70 -2.62 -2.72 11.54
N LEU A 71 -1.30 -2.81 11.73
CA LEU A 71 -0.59 -2.52 12.98
C LEU A 71 0.35 -1.35 12.75
N ILE A 72 0.21 -0.32 13.57
CA ILE A 72 0.97 0.92 13.50
C ILE A 72 1.91 0.98 14.70
N LEU A 73 3.21 1.07 14.41
CA LEU A 73 4.27 1.26 15.39
C LEU A 73 4.94 2.60 15.18
N GLY A 74 5.50 3.15 16.27
CA GLY A 74 6.44 4.26 16.15
C GLY A 74 7.76 3.74 15.60
N ARG A 75 8.53 4.61 14.98
CA ARG A 75 9.87 4.33 14.48
C ARG A 75 10.84 5.34 15.06
N PHE A 76 12.02 4.87 15.45
CA PHE A 76 13.16 5.70 15.79
C PHE A 76 14.41 5.09 15.16
N ASP A 77 15.04 5.83 14.24
CA ASP A 77 16.09 5.31 13.35
C ASP A 77 15.66 4.02 12.62
N PHE A 78 16.22 2.87 13.01
CA PHE A 78 15.94 1.55 12.44
C PHE A 78 15.16 0.63 13.39
N ASP A 79 14.73 1.16 14.54
CA ASP A 79 14.04 0.39 15.57
C ASP A 79 12.56 0.77 15.65
N ASP A 80 11.72 -0.25 15.77
CA ASP A 80 10.32 -0.07 16.14
C ASP A 80 10.26 0.32 17.63
N VAL A 81 9.44 1.31 17.93
CA VAL A 81 9.22 1.88 19.27
C VAL A 81 7.73 2.04 19.54
N ASP A 82 7.40 2.48 20.76
CA ASP A 82 6.01 2.80 21.10
C ASP A 82 5.43 3.79 20.09
N VAL A 83 4.19 3.52 19.67
CA VAL A 83 3.41 4.38 18.78
C VAL A 83 3.34 5.80 19.34
N LYS A 84 3.64 6.79 18.50
CA LYS A 84 3.68 8.19 18.91
C LYS A 84 2.41 8.95 18.55
N ILE A 85 1.74 8.55 17.48
CA ILE A 85 0.47 9.12 17.04
C ILE A 85 -0.67 8.71 17.98
N THR A 86 -1.53 9.66 18.34
CA THR A 86 -2.74 9.38 19.13
C THR A 86 -3.83 8.71 18.29
N LYS A 87 -4.83 8.10 18.94
CA LYS A 87 -5.97 7.50 18.23
C LYS A 87 -6.78 8.54 17.47
N GLU A 88 -6.95 9.72 18.04
CA GLU A 88 -7.70 10.83 17.45
C GLU A 88 -6.99 11.37 16.21
N GLU A 89 -5.67 11.56 16.29
CA GLU A 89 -4.85 11.95 15.14
C GLU A 89 -4.90 10.88 14.05
N LEU A 90 -4.70 9.60 14.40
CA LEU A 90 -4.78 8.51 13.45
C LEU A 90 -6.15 8.44 12.78
N ALA A 91 -7.24 8.54 13.55
CA ALA A 91 -8.60 8.54 13.03
C ALA A 91 -8.85 9.66 12.02
N SER A 92 -8.25 10.84 12.23
CA SER A 92 -8.37 11.97 11.31
C SER A 92 -7.69 11.75 9.95
N LEU A 93 -6.78 10.78 9.88
CA LEU A 93 -6.08 10.39 8.66
C LEU A 93 -6.80 9.27 7.90
N LEU A 94 -7.78 8.60 8.50
CA LEU A 94 -8.44 7.45 7.89
C LEU A 94 -9.48 7.87 6.85
N ASN A 95 -9.38 7.29 5.66
CA ASN A 95 -10.40 7.41 4.63
C ASN A 95 -10.74 6.04 4.04
N TYR A 96 -11.97 5.58 4.30
CA TYR A 96 -12.48 4.29 3.81
C TYR A 96 -13.13 4.38 2.43
N GLU A 97 -13.24 5.58 1.83
CA GLU A 97 -13.80 5.77 0.51
C GLU A 97 -12.74 5.56 -0.57
N LEU A 98 -12.87 4.45 -1.29
CA LEU A 98 -12.13 4.21 -2.52
C LEU A 98 -12.95 4.71 -3.71
N ASN A 99 -12.31 5.43 -4.62
CA ASN A 99 -12.97 5.78 -5.87
C ASN A 99 -13.05 4.59 -6.85
N ALA A 100 -13.71 4.82 -7.98
CA ALA A 100 -13.94 3.80 -8.99
C ALA A 100 -12.64 3.23 -9.59
N PHE A 101 -11.60 4.06 -9.73
CA PHE A 101 -10.31 3.62 -10.27
C PHE A 101 -9.64 2.60 -9.34
N TYR A 102 -9.47 2.94 -8.06
CA TYR A 102 -8.89 2.01 -7.08
C TYR A 102 -9.71 0.73 -6.97
N THR A 103 -11.03 0.85 -6.90
CA THR A 103 -11.93 -0.32 -6.81
C THR A 103 -11.73 -1.25 -8.00
N ALA A 104 -11.69 -0.70 -9.23
CA ALA A 104 -11.52 -1.49 -10.44
C ALA A 104 -10.14 -2.16 -10.52
N VAL A 105 -9.07 -1.42 -10.19
CA VAL A 105 -7.71 -1.97 -10.28
C VAL A 105 -7.47 -3.01 -9.19
N LEU A 106 -7.86 -2.76 -7.94
CA LEU A 106 -7.66 -3.73 -6.86
C LEU A 106 -8.39 -5.05 -7.11
N GLU A 107 -9.60 -4.99 -7.68
CA GLU A 107 -10.34 -6.20 -8.08
C GLU A 107 -9.58 -7.03 -9.13
N LEU A 108 -8.92 -6.37 -10.09
CA LEU A 108 -8.09 -7.03 -11.09
C LEU A 108 -6.80 -7.61 -10.48
N LEU A 109 -6.12 -6.85 -9.63
CA LEU A 109 -4.86 -7.26 -9.00
C LEU A 109 -5.07 -8.38 -7.98
N ALA A 110 -6.23 -8.46 -7.33
CA ALA A 110 -6.60 -9.55 -6.43
C ALA A 110 -6.58 -10.94 -7.08
N ALA A 111 -6.66 -11.02 -8.42
CA ALA A 111 -6.54 -12.28 -9.15
C ALA A 111 -5.09 -12.74 -9.37
N THR A 112 -4.10 -12.03 -8.82
CA THR A 112 -2.67 -12.26 -9.04
C THR A 112 -1.91 -12.41 -7.72
N ASP A 113 -0.63 -12.77 -7.81
CA ASP A 113 0.31 -12.81 -6.70
C ASP A 113 1.08 -11.49 -6.52
N ILE A 114 0.63 -10.40 -7.18
CA ILE A 114 1.31 -9.11 -7.07
C ILE A 114 1.29 -8.61 -5.64
N ASN A 115 2.43 -8.07 -5.24
CA ASN A 115 2.61 -7.42 -3.98
C ASN A 115 2.64 -5.90 -4.18
N LEU A 116 1.71 -5.17 -3.55
CA LEU A 116 1.56 -3.73 -3.80
C LEU A 116 2.77 -2.90 -3.34
N TYR A 117 3.40 -3.29 -2.24
CA TYR A 117 4.46 -2.49 -1.61
C TYR A 117 5.87 -3.02 -1.90
N ARG A 118 5.99 -4.14 -2.63
CA ARG A 118 7.29 -4.62 -3.15
C ARG A 118 7.84 -3.60 -4.13
N THR A 119 9.08 -3.16 -3.87
CA THR A 119 9.74 -2.16 -4.71
C THR A 119 10.34 -2.76 -5.99
N PHE A 120 10.36 -1.96 -7.04
CA PHE A 120 11.07 -2.17 -8.30
C PHE A 120 11.78 -0.88 -8.72
N MET A 121 12.77 -1.00 -9.60
CA MET A 121 13.58 0.14 -10.05
C MET A 121 13.11 0.67 -11.40
N VAL A 122 13.00 1.99 -11.51
CA VAL A 122 12.81 2.71 -12.78
C VAL A 122 13.96 3.68 -13.01
N GLN A 123 14.21 4.06 -14.26
CA GLN A 123 15.28 5.02 -14.58
C GLN A 123 14.72 6.39 -14.94
N LYS A 124 15.30 7.45 -14.37
CA LYS A 124 15.01 8.83 -14.78
C LYS A 124 16.28 9.66 -14.70
N ASN A 125 16.60 10.39 -15.77
CA ASN A 125 17.77 11.29 -15.83
C ASN A 125 19.11 10.63 -15.43
N GLY A 126 19.26 9.32 -15.66
CA GLY A 126 20.46 8.56 -15.29
C GLY A 126 20.47 8.02 -13.85
N GLU A 127 19.44 8.31 -13.06
CA GLU A 127 19.27 7.81 -11.70
C GLU A 127 18.29 6.63 -11.66
N GLN A 128 18.52 5.71 -10.71
CA GLN A 128 17.56 4.64 -10.39
C GLN A 128 16.68 5.08 -9.23
N ILE A 129 15.38 5.04 -9.45
CA ILE A 129 14.37 5.43 -8.46
C ILE A 129 13.60 4.17 -8.10
N ALA A 130 13.55 3.85 -6.80
CA ALA A 130 12.75 2.75 -6.28
C ALA A 130 11.29 3.21 -6.14
N LEU A 131 10.37 2.50 -6.79
CA LEU A 131 8.93 2.73 -6.72
C LEU A 131 8.24 1.39 -6.43
N ASN A 132 6.96 1.43 -6.09
CA ASN A 132 6.14 0.24 -5.89
C ASN A 132 4.82 0.37 -6.68
N THR A 133 3.97 -0.65 -6.62
CA THR A 133 2.69 -0.66 -7.34
C THR A 133 1.74 0.39 -6.77
N GLU A 134 1.73 0.59 -5.45
CA GLU A 134 0.90 1.60 -4.78
C GLU A 134 1.15 3.01 -5.36
N TRP A 135 2.41 3.39 -5.55
CA TRP A 135 2.80 4.66 -6.19
C TRP A 135 2.25 4.78 -7.61
N VAL A 136 2.24 3.68 -8.38
CA VAL A 136 1.66 3.65 -9.73
C VAL A 136 0.16 3.91 -9.66
N LEU A 137 -0.54 3.26 -8.72
CA LEU A 137 -1.98 3.46 -8.55
C LEU A 137 -2.29 4.91 -8.18
N TYR A 138 -1.55 5.49 -7.23
CA TYR A 138 -1.68 6.90 -6.87
C TYR A 138 -1.48 7.82 -8.07
N THR A 139 -0.42 7.60 -8.84
CA THR A 139 -0.07 8.45 -9.99
C THR A 139 -1.12 8.41 -11.09
N PHE A 140 -1.65 7.23 -11.42
CA PHE A 140 -2.71 7.10 -12.43
C PHE A 140 -4.07 7.56 -11.89
N ASN A 141 -4.31 7.43 -10.60
CA ASN A 141 -5.53 7.91 -9.96
C ASN A 141 -5.71 9.44 -10.09
N ILE A 142 -4.62 10.21 -10.11
CA ILE A 142 -4.66 11.68 -10.27
C ILE A 142 -4.60 12.12 -11.73
N ALA A 143 -4.45 11.19 -12.68
CA ALA A 143 -4.46 11.49 -14.11
C ALA A 143 -5.89 11.82 -14.62
N ASP A 144 -6.01 12.22 -15.89
CA ASP A 144 -7.32 12.41 -16.52
C ASP A 144 -8.06 11.06 -16.70
N GLU A 145 -9.40 11.12 -16.80
CA GLU A 145 -10.24 9.91 -16.87
C GLU A 145 -9.87 8.97 -18.01
N ARG A 146 -9.47 9.50 -19.18
CA ARG A 146 -9.05 8.66 -20.32
C ARG A 146 -7.77 7.89 -20.00
N THR A 147 -6.85 8.49 -19.24
CA THR A 147 -5.61 7.82 -18.81
C THR A 147 -5.91 6.73 -17.78
N LYS A 148 -6.88 6.93 -16.87
CA LYS A 148 -7.37 5.91 -15.93
C LYS A 148 -8.01 4.73 -16.66
N GLU A 149 -8.92 5.00 -17.59
CA GLU A 149 -9.58 3.98 -18.41
C GLU A 149 -8.56 3.15 -19.19
N TYR A 150 -7.59 3.82 -19.84
CA TYR A 150 -6.51 3.15 -20.54
C TYR A 150 -5.70 2.23 -19.62
N PHE A 151 -5.34 2.69 -18.42
CA PHE A 151 -4.61 1.87 -17.47
C PHE A 151 -5.38 0.60 -17.08
N VAL A 152 -6.67 0.73 -16.79
CA VAL A 152 -7.52 -0.40 -16.41
C VAL A 152 -7.68 -1.39 -17.58
N ASP A 153 -7.88 -0.90 -18.79
CA ASP A 153 -8.07 -1.75 -19.97
C ASP A 153 -6.79 -2.47 -20.39
N GLU A 154 -5.63 -1.82 -20.30
CA GLU A 154 -4.35 -2.50 -20.55
C GLU A 154 -4.04 -3.53 -19.47
N LEU A 155 -4.34 -3.24 -18.19
CA LEU A 155 -4.18 -4.22 -17.12
C LEU A 155 -5.03 -5.48 -17.37
N LYS A 156 -6.29 -5.32 -17.82
CA LYS A 156 -7.13 -6.46 -18.20
C LYS A 156 -6.51 -7.29 -19.31
N LYS A 157 -5.94 -6.65 -20.35
CA LYS A 157 -5.27 -7.36 -21.45
C LYS A 157 -4.05 -8.15 -20.97
N VAL A 158 -3.26 -7.59 -20.06
CA VAL A 158 -2.11 -8.27 -19.44
C VAL A 158 -2.58 -9.52 -18.71
N LEU A 159 -3.65 -9.41 -17.92
CA LEU A 159 -4.25 -10.54 -17.21
C LEU A 159 -4.80 -11.62 -18.16
N ASP A 160 -5.57 -11.21 -19.18
CA ASP A 160 -6.15 -12.13 -20.17
C ASP A 160 -5.07 -12.88 -20.98
N ALA A 161 -3.92 -12.23 -21.19
CA ALA A 161 -2.77 -12.81 -21.86
C ALA A 161 -1.88 -13.69 -20.95
N GLY A 162 -2.11 -13.67 -19.63
CA GLY A 162 -1.26 -14.35 -18.65
C GLY A 162 0.15 -13.74 -18.57
N GLU A 163 0.28 -12.45 -18.89
CA GLU A 163 1.54 -11.71 -18.77
C GLU A 163 1.81 -11.29 -17.31
N SER A 164 3.07 -10.99 -16.98
CA SER A 164 3.44 -10.55 -15.63
C SER A 164 2.90 -9.14 -15.35
N VAL A 165 2.10 -9.03 -14.30
CA VAL A 165 1.56 -7.75 -13.84
C VAL A 165 2.66 -6.87 -13.25
N GLU A 166 3.69 -7.44 -12.63
CA GLU A 166 4.84 -6.67 -12.14
C GLU A 166 5.55 -5.93 -13.28
N VAL A 167 5.76 -6.60 -14.41
CA VAL A 167 6.36 -5.98 -15.61
C VAL A 167 5.47 -4.86 -16.14
N TYR A 168 4.15 -5.07 -16.13
CA TYR A 168 3.19 -4.02 -16.51
C TYR A 168 3.26 -2.81 -15.57
N MET A 169 3.26 -3.03 -14.26
CA MET A 169 3.36 -1.94 -13.26
C MET A 169 4.66 -1.17 -13.39
N GLN A 170 5.79 -1.87 -13.57
CA GLN A 170 7.08 -1.22 -13.81
C GLN A 170 7.07 -0.40 -15.11
N LYS A 171 6.45 -0.90 -16.18
CA LYS A 171 6.29 -0.15 -17.43
C LYS A 171 5.43 1.11 -17.23
N MET A 172 4.32 1.01 -16.52
CA MET A 172 3.44 2.15 -16.24
C MET A 172 4.15 3.19 -15.36
N ALA A 173 4.90 2.76 -14.35
CA ALA A 173 5.75 3.63 -13.54
C ALA A 173 6.78 4.39 -14.40
N GLN A 174 7.48 3.66 -15.28
CA GLN A 174 8.47 4.27 -16.17
C GLN A 174 7.84 5.30 -17.12
N LEU A 175 6.65 5.03 -17.66
CA LEU A 175 5.92 5.98 -18.50
C LEU A 175 5.51 7.23 -17.73
N ALA A 176 4.98 7.07 -16.51
CA ALA A 176 4.60 8.18 -15.66
C ALA A 176 5.80 9.05 -15.29
N MET A 177 6.93 8.44 -14.92
CA MET A 177 8.17 9.15 -14.61
C MET A 177 8.73 9.95 -15.78
N ASN A 178 8.57 9.44 -17.00
CA ASN A 178 8.98 10.14 -18.23
C ASN A 178 8.02 11.29 -18.60
N ALA A 179 6.75 11.20 -18.22
CA ALA A 179 5.74 12.23 -18.47
C ALA A 179 5.81 13.38 -17.44
N ALA A 180 6.19 13.08 -16.20
CA ALA A 180 6.49 14.07 -15.18
C ALA A 180 7.82 14.77 -15.50
N GLY A 181 7.81 15.78 -16.37
CA GLY A 181 8.99 16.58 -16.73
C GLY A 181 9.60 17.34 -15.57
#